data_AF-A0A157ZA70-F1
#
_entry.id   AF-A0A157ZA70-F1
#
_cell.length_a   1.000
_cell.length_b   1.000
_cell.length_c   1.000
_cell.angle_alpha   90.00
_cell.angle_beta   90.00
_cell.angle_gamma   90.00
#
_symmetry.space_group_name_H-M   'P 1'
#
loop_
_entity.id
_entity.type
_entity.pdbx_description
1 polymer ?
#
loop_
_entity_poly.entity_id
_entity_poly.type
_entity_poly.pdbx_seq_one_letter_code
_entity_poly.pdbx_strand_id
1 'polypeptide(L)'
;MKFEIEFYDGEYVSDMSALTLSAKLSGTVEGLAPADFLRGIVVLLEMSEKRYATPTPLGSALTILVRRKACNRLALFMRIDIALHDGLAKASLSCDDNVRTFDEAVAVAVSKGDDVVNIARAVLDAVYEERQLSTLVESRLKSVGRSVKINPEEL
;
A
#
# COMPACT_ATOMS: atom_id res chain seq x y z
N MET A 1 5.03 6.05 -15.14
CA MET A 1 3.67 5.86 -14.61
C MET A 1 3.19 7.14 -13.94
N LYS A 2 1.94 7.55 -14.14
CA LYS A 2 1.37 8.74 -13.48
C LYS A 2 0.34 8.33 -12.43
N PHE A 3 0.50 8.86 -11.23
CA PHE A 3 -0.34 8.59 -10.06
C PHE A 3 -0.95 9.88 -9.52
N GLU A 4 -2.12 9.72 -8.92
CA GLU A 4 -2.75 10.68 -8.03
C GLU A 4 -3.06 9.95 -6.72
N ILE A 5 -2.66 10.54 -5.59
CA ILE A 5 -2.86 9.98 -4.25
C ILE A 5 -3.68 10.99 -3.46
N GLU A 6 -4.79 10.56 -2.92
CA GLU A 6 -5.65 11.37 -2.06
C GLU A 6 -5.70 10.75 -0.67
N PHE A 7 -5.53 11.58 0.34
CA PHE A 7 -5.57 11.21 1.75
C PHE A 7 -6.83 11.76 2.36
N TYR A 8 -7.56 10.93 3.08
CA TYR A 8 -8.81 11.27 3.72
C TYR A 8 -8.78 10.90 5.19
N ASP A 9 -9.13 11.83 6.06
CA ASP A 9 -9.48 11.52 7.45
C ASP A 9 -10.82 10.77 7.49
N GLY A 10 -10.84 9.65 8.20
CA GLY A 10 -12.02 8.80 8.38
C GLY A 10 -11.87 7.39 7.81
N GLU A 11 -12.84 6.54 8.15
CA GLU A 11 -12.93 5.17 7.67
C GLU A 11 -13.89 5.10 6.48
N TYR A 12 -13.47 4.43 5.40
CA TYR A 12 -14.32 4.21 4.24
C TYR A 12 -15.36 3.11 4.50
N VAL A 13 -16.59 3.51 4.82
CA VAL A 13 -17.74 2.61 5.01
C VAL A 13 -18.64 2.49 3.78
N SER A 14 -18.03 2.45 2.58
CA SER A 14 -18.75 2.49 1.29
C SER A 14 -19.48 3.81 0.99
N ASP A 15 -19.14 4.87 1.72
CA ASP A 15 -19.67 6.21 1.52
C ASP A 15 -18.52 7.24 1.56
N MET A 16 -18.25 7.87 0.41
CA MET A 16 -17.23 8.91 0.29
C MET A 16 -17.61 10.19 1.03
N SER A 17 -18.89 10.44 1.31
CA SER A 17 -19.34 11.65 2.01
C SER A 17 -18.97 11.65 3.49
N ALA A 18 -18.66 10.47 4.05
CA ALA A 18 -18.16 10.32 5.41
C ALA A 18 -16.66 10.68 5.55
N LEU A 19 -15.95 10.85 4.43
CA LEU A 19 -14.51 11.11 4.39
C LEU A 19 -14.22 12.61 4.23
N THR A 20 -13.20 13.10 4.95
CA THR A 20 -12.71 14.48 4.79
C THR A 20 -11.37 14.48 4.07
N LEU A 21 -11.27 15.10 2.90
CA LEU A 21 -10.01 15.19 2.15
C LEU A 21 -8.98 16.02 2.91
N SER A 22 -7.86 15.42 3.29
CA SER A 22 -6.77 16.04 4.06
C SER A 22 -5.64 16.51 3.14
N ALA A 23 -5.27 15.71 2.15
CA ALA A 23 -4.18 16.03 1.23
C ALA A 23 -4.35 15.36 -0.13
N LYS A 24 -3.71 15.94 -1.15
CA LYS A 24 -3.68 15.38 -2.51
C LYS A 24 -2.30 15.55 -3.12
N LEU A 25 -1.76 14.46 -3.63
CA LEU A 25 -0.48 14.41 -4.33
C LEU A 25 -0.70 13.94 -5.76
N SER A 26 0.13 14.43 -6.68
CA SER A 26 0.09 14.01 -8.07
C SER A 26 1.49 14.06 -8.64
N GLY A 27 1.85 13.04 -9.42
CA GLY A 27 3.18 12.97 -9.98
C GLY A 27 3.35 11.87 -11.01
N THR A 28 4.47 11.96 -11.73
CA THR A 28 4.92 10.93 -12.67
C THR A 28 6.19 10.31 -12.12
N VAL A 29 6.22 8.98 -12.06
CA VAL A 29 7.40 8.18 -11.71
C VAL A 29 7.87 7.42 -12.93
N GLU A 30 9.10 7.66 -13.36
CA GLU A 30 9.70 7.08 -14.57
C GLU A 30 10.61 5.89 -14.22
N GLY A 31 10.90 5.03 -15.20
CA GLY A 31 11.86 3.93 -15.04
C GLY A 31 11.39 2.68 -14.28
N LEU A 32 10.15 2.65 -13.78
CA LEU A 32 9.58 1.47 -13.11
C LEU A 32 8.73 0.61 -14.05
N ALA A 33 8.82 -0.72 -13.90
CA ALA A 33 7.94 -1.64 -14.61
C ALA A 33 6.49 -1.48 -14.10
N PRO A 34 5.47 -1.77 -14.92
CA PRO A 34 4.07 -1.67 -14.49
C PRO A 34 3.71 -2.50 -13.25
N ALA A 35 4.41 -3.63 -13.04
CA ALA A 35 4.24 -4.50 -11.88
C ALA A 35 4.77 -3.87 -10.57
N ASP A 36 5.69 -2.89 -10.65
CA ASP A 36 6.33 -2.24 -9.52
C ASP A 36 5.55 -1.00 -9.03
N PHE A 37 4.22 -1.02 -9.19
CA PHE A 37 3.38 0.13 -8.86
C PHE A 37 3.47 0.53 -7.38
N LEU A 38 3.62 -0.43 -6.45
CA LEU A 38 3.79 -0.12 -5.02
C LEU A 38 5.04 0.73 -4.79
N ARG A 39 6.16 0.33 -5.41
CA ARG A 39 7.40 1.13 -5.37
C ARG A 39 7.19 2.50 -6.00
N GLY A 40 6.43 2.59 -7.08
CA GLY A 40 6.07 3.86 -7.70
C GLY A 40 5.29 4.79 -6.77
N ILE A 41 4.35 4.25 -5.99
CA ILE A 41 3.59 5.02 -4.99
C ILE A 41 4.53 5.49 -3.87
N VAL A 42 5.37 4.59 -3.32
CA VAL A 42 6.37 4.93 -2.29
C VAL A 42 7.31 6.04 -2.75
N VAL A 43 7.86 5.95 -3.97
CA VAL A 43 8.73 6.99 -4.53
C VAL A 43 8.00 8.34 -4.64
N LEU A 44 6.71 8.35 -5.01
CA LEU A 44 5.94 9.59 -5.04
C LEU A 44 5.75 10.19 -3.63
N LEU A 45 5.54 9.36 -2.61
CA LEU A 45 5.49 9.79 -1.22
C LEU A 45 6.83 10.37 -0.75
N GLU A 46 7.95 9.70 -1.00
CA GLU A 46 9.31 10.16 -0.68
C GLU A 46 9.62 11.53 -1.33
N MET A 47 9.19 11.73 -2.58
CA MET A 47 9.35 13.01 -3.27
C MET A 47 8.49 14.12 -2.65
N SER A 48 7.34 13.78 -2.09
CA SER A 48 6.42 14.74 -1.48
C SER A 48 6.88 15.21 -0.10
N GLU A 49 7.42 14.31 0.73
CA GLU A 49 7.95 14.60 2.08
C GLU A 49 9.02 15.70 2.02
N LYS A 50 9.87 15.67 0.98
CA LYS A 50 10.95 16.66 0.80
C LYS A 50 10.45 18.04 0.33
N ARG A 51 9.22 18.15 -0.15
CA ARG A 51 8.73 19.33 -0.89
C ARG A 51 7.52 20.01 -0.25
N TYR A 52 6.71 19.25 0.48
CA TYR A 52 5.43 19.73 1.01
C TYR A 52 5.25 19.26 2.45
N ALA A 53 4.83 20.18 3.32
CA ALA A 53 4.28 19.78 4.62
C ALA A 53 2.89 19.17 4.38
N THR A 54 2.61 18.03 5.01
CA THR A 54 1.28 17.41 4.99
C THR A 54 0.68 17.36 6.39
N PRO A 55 -0.65 17.35 6.53
CA PRO A 55 -1.26 17.40 7.86
C PRO A 55 -1.08 16.08 8.61
N THR A 56 -1.07 16.18 9.94
CA THR A 56 -1.30 15.04 10.84
C THR A 56 -2.76 14.58 10.72
N PRO A 57 -3.05 13.27 10.70
CA PRO A 57 -4.43 12.78 10.71
C PRO A 57 -5.21 13.29 11.93
N LEU A 58 -6.49 13.60 11.75
CA LEU A 58 -7.34 14.14 12.82
C LEU A 58 -8.03 13.05 13.67
N GLY A 59 -8.05 11.81 13.19
CA GLY A 59 -8.79 10.72 13.81
C GLY A 59 -8.01 9.41 13.89
N SER A 60 -8.72 8.35 14.27
CA SER A 60 -8.19 6.97 14.39
C SER A 60 -8.24 6.19 13.07
N ALA A 61 -8.58 6.83 11.96
CA ALA A 61 -8.70 6.19 10.66
C ALA A 61 -8.25 7.14 9.55
N LEU A 62 -7.55 6.58 8.57
CA LEU A 62 -7.04 7.25 7.38
C LEU A 62 -7.35 6.37 6.16
N THR A 63 -8.10 6.89 5.19
CA THR A 63 -8.31 6.24 3.90
C THR A 63 -7.46 6.92 2.84
N ILE A 64 -6.76 6.13 2.03
CA ILE A 64 -5.93 6.59 0.93
C ILE A 64 -6.48 6.02 -0.38
N LEU A 65 -6.76 6.90 -1.33
CA LEU A 65 -7.15 6.52 -2.68
C LEU A 65 -6.00 6.80 -3.63
N VAL A 66 -5.54 5.74 -4.31
CA VAL A 66 -4.54 5.84 -5.34
C VAL A 66 -5.21 5.63 -6.69
N ARG A 67 -5.12 6.65 -7.54
CA ARG A 67 -5.53 6.56 -8.93
C ARG A 67 -4.32 6.47 -9.85
N ARG A 68 -4.41 5.61 -10.85
CA ARG A 68 -3.38 5.44 -11.88
C ARG A 68 -3.92 5.95 -13.20
N LYS A 69 -3.13 6.77 -13.90
CA LYS A 69 -3.49 7.19 -15.27
C LYS A 69 -3.11 6.08 -16.25
N ALA A 70 -4.11 5.50 -16.92
CA ALA A 70 -3.95 4.54 -18.01
C ALA A 70 -4.79 4.98 -19.21
N CYS A 71 -4.24 4.92 -20.42
CA CYS A 71 -4.95 5.25 -21.67
C CYS A 71 -5.77 6.56 -21.61
N ASN A 72 -5.15 7.64 -21.12
CA ASN A 72 -5.77 8.96 -20.91
C ASN A 72 -6.89 9.07 -19.85
N ARG A 73 -7.21 8.00 -19.12
CA ARG A 73 -8.17 8.04 -18.01
C ARG A 73 -7.47 7.84 -16.68
N LEU A 74 -7.93 8.58 -15.67
CA LEU A 74 -7.52 8.38 -14.29
C LEU A 74 -8.55 7.46 -13.65
N ALA A 75 -8.16 6.24 -13.30
CA ALA A 75 -9.03 5.26 -12.68
C ALA A 75 -8.56 4.98 -11.26
N LEU A 76 -9.51 4.70 -10.35
CA LEU A 76 -9.17 4.14 -9.04
C LEU A 76 -8.39 2.85 -9.28
N PHE A 77 -7.25 2.74 -8.64
CA PHE A 77 -6.35 1.63 -8.84
C PHE A 77 -6.15 0.85 -7.54
N MET A 78 -6.07 1.57 -6.43
CA MET A 78 -5.92 0.99 -5.11
C MET A 78 -6.59 1.88 -4.06
N ARG A 79 -7.19 1.24 -3.06
CA ARG A 79 -7.60 1.87 -1.80
C ARG A 79 -6.83 1.22 -0.66
N ILE A 80 -6.37 2.05 0.26
CA ILE A 80 -5.66 1.64 1.48
C ILE A 80 -6.45 2.22 2.65
N ASP A 81 -6.99 1.37 3.51
CA ASP A 81 -7.69 1.80 4.72
C ASP A 81 -6.79 1.52 5.92
N ILE A 82 -6.45 2.55 6.68
CA ILE A 82 -5.49 2.52 7.78
C ILE A 82 -6.21 2.82 9.09
N ALA A 83 -6.18 1.89 10.03
CA ALA A 83 -6.57 2.09 11.41
C ALA A 83 -5.38 2.56 12.24
N LEU A 84 -5.56 3.62 13.03
CA LEU A 84 -4.57 4.22 13.92
C LEU A 84 -5.01 4.00 15.37
N HIS A 85 -4.28 3.18 16.12
CA HIS A 85 -4.60 2.86 17.51
C HIS A 85 -3.32 2.66 18.33
N ASP A 86 -3.23 3.29 19.51
CA ASP A 86 -2.11 3.15 20.46
C ASP A 86 -0.69 3.29 19.85
N GLY A 87 -0.52 4.23 18.91
CA GLY A 87 0.77 4.43 18.24
C GLY A 87 1.12 3.35 17.22
N LEU A 88 0.13 2.58 16.76
CA LEU A 88 0.25 1.62 15.68
C LEU A 88 -0.67 2.00 14.52
N ALA A 89 -0.19 1.81 13.30
CA ALA A 89 -0.96 1.89 12.07
C ALA A 89 -1.09 0.50 11.46
N LYS A 90 -2.32 0.10 11.16
CA LYS A 90 -2.64 -1.20 10.54
C LYS A 90 -3.46 -0.96 9.29
N ALA A 91 -3.08 -1.60 8.19
CA ALA A 91 -3.68 -1.28 6.90
C ALA A 91 -4.35 -2.48 6.23
N SER A 92 -5.43 -2.23 5.52
CA SER A 92 -5.99 -3.16 4.55
C SER A 92 -5.90 -2.55 3.15
N LEU A 93 -5.60 -3.39 2.15
CA LEU A 93 -5.41 -2.93 0.78
C LEU A 93 -6.41 -3.63 -0.14
N SER A 94 -7.05 -2.86 -1.00
CA SER A 94 -7.90 -3.35 -2.09
C SER A 94 -7.42 -2.77 -3.43
N CYS A 95 -7.27 -3.63 -4.43
CA CYS A 95 -6.84 -3.27 -5.78
C CYS A 95 -7.88 -3.67 -6.83
N ASP A 96 -8.10 -2.82 -7.83
CA ASP A 96 -9.16 -2.98 -8.85
C ASP A 96 -8.79 -4.01 -9.94
N ASP A 97 -7.50 -4.28 -10.17
CA ASP A 97 -6.98 -5.19 -11.22
C ASP A 97 -7.18 -6.70 -10.90
N ASN A 98 -8.36 -7.13 -10.42
CA ASN A 98 -8.77 -8.47 -9.93
C ASN A 98 -8.63 -8.69 -8.41
N VAL A 99 -9.53 -8.06 -7.63
CA VAL A 99 -9.87 -8.31 -6.20
C VAL A 99 -8.85 -9.15 -5.45
N ARG A 100 -7.65 -8.61 -5.28
CA ARG A 100 -6.75 -9.06 -4.22
C ARG A 100 -7.00 -8.14 -3.05
N THR A 101 -7.83 -8.62 -2.13
CA THR A 101 -7.88 -8.07 -0.78
C THR A 101 -6.64 -8.61 -0.08
N PHE A 102 -5.81 -7.71 0.42
CA PHE A 102 -4.74 -8.08 1.32
C PHE A 102 -5.32 -7.95 2.73
N ASP A 103 -5.50 -9.11 3.38
CA ASP A 103 -5.83 -9.14 4.79
C ASP A 103 -4.74 -8.38 5.54
N GLU A 104 -5.19 -7.40 6.33
CA GLU A 104 -4.46 -6.74 7.40
C GLU A 104 -2.93 -6.83 7.33
N ALA A 105 -2.32 -5.84 6.68
CA ALA A 105 -0.88 -5.62 6.68
C ALA A 105 -0.31 -5.56 8.10
N VAL A 106 0.99 -5.89 8.21
CA VAL A 106 1.76 -5.77 9.46
C VAL A 106 1.54 -4.39 10.11
N ALA A 107 1.24 -4.39 11.41
CA ALA A 107 1.12 -3.16 12.18
C ALA A 107 2.48 -2.46 12.26
N VAL A 108 2.52 -1.19 11.88
CA VAL A 108 3.73 -0.36 11.93
C VAL A 108 3.63 0.66 13.06
N ALA A 109 4.74 0.93 13.74
CA ALA A 109 4.78 1.96 14.78
C ALA A 109 4.70 3.36 14.14
N VAL A 110 3.84 4.22 14.70
CA VAL A 110 3.64 5.61 14.28
C VAL A 110 3.62 6.53 15.50
N SER A 111 4.12 7.75 15.33
CA SER A 111 4.11 8.80 16.35
C SER A 111 2.90 9.71 16.18
N LYS A 112 2.43 10.31 17.28
CA LYS A 112 1.29 11.25 17.28
C LYS A 112 1.51 12.49 16.38
N GLY A 113 2.76 12.81 16.05
CA GLY A 113 3.11 13.92 15.16
C GLY A 113 3.33 13.52 13.71
N ASP A 114 3.26 12.23 13.37
CA ASP A 114 3.49 11.78 12.00
C ASP A 114 2.37 12.30 11.09
N ASP A 115 2.78 12.79 9.92
CA ASP A 115 1.83 13.25 8.91
C ASP A 115 1.28 12.09 8.07
N VAL A 116 0.21 12.37 7.32
CA VAL A 116 -0.46 11.38 6.47
C VAL A 116 0.49 10.73 5.46
N VAL A 117 1.51 11.43 4.99
CA VAL A 117 2.50 10.90 4.04
C VAL A 117 3.46 9.94 4.71
N ASN A 118 3.99 10.28 5.89
CA ASN A 118 4.90 9.43 6.65
C ASN A 118 4.22 8.13 7.10
N ILE A 119 2.98 8.23 7.59
CA ILE A 119 2.17 7.07 7.95
C ILE A 119 1.94 6.17 6.73
N ALA A 120 1.52 6.76 5.60
CA ALA A 120 1.29 6.01 4.37
C ALA A 120 2.56 5.32 3.85
N ARG A 121 3.71 5.99 3.92
CA ARG A 121 5.00 5.40 3.52
C ARG A 121 5.36 4.23 4.42
N ALA A 122 5.33 4.40 5.74
CA ALA A 122 5.69 3.36 6.69
C ALA A 122 4.84 2.10 6.47
N VAL A 123 3.52 2.27 6.30
CA VAL A 123 2.59 1.18 5.97
C VAL A 123 2.95 0.51 4.64
N LEU A 124 3.16 1.29 3.57
CA LEU A 124 3.41 0.73 2.24
C LEU A 124 4.77 0.03 2.14
N ASP A 125 5.79 0.52 2.85
CA ASP A 125 7.09 -0.14 2.94
C ASP A 125 6.95 -1.49 3.65
N ALA A 126 6.23 -1.55 4.79
CA ALA A 126 5.97 -2.81 5.48
C ALA A 126 5.21 -3.82 4.61
N VAL A 127 4.19 -3.36 3.87
CA VAL A 127 3.44 -4.19 2.90
C VAL A 127 4.37 -4.71 1.79
N TYR A 128 5.26 -3.86 1.29
CA TYR A 128 6.19 -4.23 0.22
C TYR A 128 7.20 -5.29 0.70
N GLU A 129 7.77 -5.11 1.89
CA GLU A 129 8.70 -6.05 2.50
C GLU A 129 8.05 -7.42 2.76
N GLU A 130 6.85 -7.41 3.34
CA GLU A 130 6.08 -8.64 3.60
C GLU A 130 5.86 -9.43 2.30
N ARG A 131 5.50 -8.76 1.20
CA ARG A 131 5.33 -9.41 -0.10
C ARG A 131 6.60 -10.03 -0.66
N GLN A 132 7.73 -9.34 -0.53
CA GLN A 132 9.02 -9.87 -0.99
C GLN A 132 9.35 -11.16 -0.22
N LEU A 133 9.11 -11.15 1.10
CA LEU A 133 9.30 -12.33 1.94
C LEU A 133 8.34 -13.47 1.57
N SER A 134 7.04 -13.21 1.42
CA SER A 134 6.07 -14.24 1.02
C SER A 134 6.42 -14.88 -0.32
N THR A 135 6.80 -14.05 -1.30
CA THR A 135 7.21 -14.54 -2.64
C THR A 135 8.47 -15.40 -2.55
N LEU A 136 9.44 -15.00 -1.72
CA LEU A 136 10.67 -15.76 -1.49
C LEU A 136 10.38 -17.12 -0.81
N VAL A 137 9.51 -17.13 0.21
CA VAL A 137 9.10 -18.36 0.91
C VAL A 137 8.37 -19.31 -0.04
N GLU A 138 7.39 -18.83 -0.81
CA GLU A 138 6.69 -19.64 -1.81
C GLU A 138 7.64 -20.23 -2.85
N SER A 139 8.59 -19.42 -3.35
CA SER A 139 9.59 -19.87 -4.31
C SER A 139 10.47 -20.98 -3.73
N ARG A 140 10.91 -20.84 -2.47
CA ARG A 140 11.67 -21.87 -1.76
C ARG A 140 10.86 -23.14 -1.56
N LEU A 141 9.60 -23.05 -1.12
CA LEU A 141 8.72 -24.21 -0.95
C LEU A 141 8.50 -24.96 -2.27
N LYS A 142 8.29 -24.24 -3.38
CA LYS A 142 8.18 -24.83 -4.72
C LYS A 142 9.47 -25.52 -5.17
N SER A 143 10.63 -24.97 -4.81
CA SER A 143 11.92 -25.58 -5.11
C SER A 143 12.15 -26.86 -4.31
N VAL A 144 11.82 -26.88 -3.01
CA VAL A 144 12.00 -28.05 -2.14
C VAL A 144 11.04 -29.17 -2.51
N GLY A 145 9.77 -28.85 -2.82
CA GLY A 145 8.78 -29.85 -3.27
C GLY A 145 9.13 -30.52 -4.61
N ARG A 146 9.99 -29.91 -5.43
CA ARG A 146 10.54 -30.52 -6.65
C ARG A 146 11.73 -31.45 -6.38
N SER A 147 12.43 -31.26 -5.27
CA SER A 147 13.61 -32.05 -4.89
C SER A 147 13.26 -33.33 -4.10
N VAL A 148 12.06 -33.43 -3.53
CA VAL A 148 11.58 -34.63 -2.84
C VAL A 148 10.63 -35.41 -3.74
N LYS A 149 11.19 -36.15 -4.69
CA LYS A 149 10.50 -37.31 -5.28
C LYS A 149 11.05 -38.55 -4.60
N ILE A 150 10.37 -39.01 -3.54
CA ILE A 150 10.65 -40.35 -3.01
C ILE A 150 10.05 -41.31 -4.03
N ASN A 151 10.90 -42.09 -4.72
CA ASN A 151 10.44 -43.19 -5.53
C ASN A 151 9.87 -44.26 -4.58
N PRO A 152 8.58 -44.61 -4.67
CA PRO A 152 8.01 -45.68 -3.85
C PRO A 152 8.53 -47.08 -4.23
N GLU A 153 9.41 -47.19 -5.22
CA GLU A 153 10.08 -48.42 -5.63
C GLU A 153 11.44 -48.66 -4.92
N GLU A 154 11.88 -47.74 -4.05
CA GLU A 154 13.10 -47.90 -3.22
C GLU A 154 12.79 -48.13 -1.72
N LEU A 155 11.57 -48.58 -1.39
CA LEU A 155 11.16 -49.00 -0.03
C LEU A 155 10.85 -50.50 0.03
#